data_AF-A0A7V5C5Z1-F1
#
_entry.id   AF-A0A7V5C5Z1-F1
#
_cell.length_a   1.000
_cell.length_b   1.000
_cell.length_c   1.000
_cell.angle_alpha   90.00
_cell.angle_beta   90.00
_cell.angle_gamma   90.00
#
_symmetry.space_group_name_H-M   'P 1'
#
loop_
_entity.id
_entity.type
_entity.pdbx_description
1 polymer ?
#
loop_
_entity_poly.entity_id
_entity_poly.type
_entity_poly.pdbx_seq_one_letter_code
_entity_poly.pdbx_strand_id
1 'polypeptide(L)'
;MKNIFFVTVLFAALISFSLSADASVFRGGDINENYSYENLELEEKGKNKKRCYLRGTIINNSGEQKKKVRIIFHALNIHGELLWKLKVNISKIDQYGKFEFRKKISAKKCDEQKPDRWRFEVKEPKKKVIESSGKSFLWGEINENYSYKDLKFERVKKGRKTKCYLK
;
A
#
# COMPACT_ATOMS: atom_id res chain seq x y z
N MET A 1 -6.46 48.13 -68.33
CA MET A 1 -5.45 47.05 -68.38
C MET A 1 -4.81 46.93 -67.01
N LYS A 2 -4.62 45.67 -66.57
CA LYS A 2 -3.94 45.17 -65.36
C LYS A 2 -4.73 45.15 -64.04
N ASN A 3 -5.30 43.97 -63.82
CA ASN A 3 -5.57 43.29 -62.55
C ASN A 3 -4.46 43.48 -61.51
N ILE A 4 -4.79 43.33 -60.22
CA ILE A 4 -4.29 42.21 -59.38
C ILE A 4 -5.06 42.25 -58.04
N PHE A 5 -5.84 41.19 -57.83
CA PHE A 5 -6.33 40.71 -56.55
C PHE A 5 -5.16 40.49 -55.57
N PHE A 6 -5.36 40.66 -54.26
CA PHE A 6 -4.96 39.62 -53.31
C PHE A 6 -5.68 39.80 -51.97
N VAL A 7 -6.68 38.95 -51.76
CA VAL A 7 -7.29 38.66 -50.47
C VAL A 7 -6.29 37.84 -49.67
N THR A 8 -5.92 38.29 -48.48
CA THR A 8 -5.33 37.42 -47.45
C THR A 8 -5.93 37.79 -46.09
N VAL A 9 -7.06 37.14 -45.81
CA VAL A 9 -7.57 36.90 -44.47
C VAL A 9 -6.61 35.92 -43.81
N LEU A 10 -5.74 36.39 -42.90
CA LEU A 10 -4.93 35.51 -42.07
C LEU A 10 -5.55 35.42 -40.68
N PHE A 11 -6.45 34.45 -40.55
CA PHE A 11 -7.11 34.04 -39.32
C PHE A 11 -6.06 33.35 -38.43
N ALA A 12 -5.33 34.12 -37.62
CA ALA A 12 -4.45 33.56 -36.60
C ALA A 12 -5.27 33.12 -35.38
N ALA A 13 -5.99 32.01 -35.52
CA ALA A 13 -6.52 31.28 -34.38
C ALA A 13 -5.33 30.68 -33.61
N LEU A 14 -4.81 31.43 -32.65
CA LEU A 14 -3.94 30.93 -31.60
C LEU A 14 -4.73 29.89 -30.79
N ILE A 15 -4.70 28.64 -31.27
CA ILE A 15 -5.13 27.49 -30.49
C ILE A 15 -4.14 27.39 -29.33
N SER A 16 -4.50 28.02 -28.22
CA SER A 16 -3.85 27.84 -26.93
C SER A 16 -4.15 26.43 -26.47
N PHE A 17 -3.39 25.46 -26.97
CA PHE A 17 -3.30 24.13 -26.37
C PHE A 17 -2.71 24.31 -24.97
N SER A 18 -3.60 24.55 -24.02
CA SER A 18 -3.30 24.44 -22.60
C SER A 18 -2.94 22.98 -22.37
N LEU A 19 -1.64 22.66 -22.33
CA LEU A 19 -1.15 21.36 -21.88
C LEU A 19 -1.74 21.11 -20.50
N SER A 20 -2.76 20.27 -20.45
CA SER A 20 -3.35 19.81 -19.21
C SER A 20 -2.30 18.97 -18.50
N ALA A 21 -2.06 19.27 -17.23
CA ALA A 21 -1.01 18.69 -16.41
C ALA A 21 -0.95 17.16 -16.55
N ASP A 22 0.23 16.65 -16.94
CA ASP A 22 0.56 15.24 -16.83
C ASP A 22 0.51 14.82 -15.36
N ALA A 23 -0.63 14.24 -14.97
CA ALA A 23 -0.72 13.41 -13.80
C ALA A 23 0.04 12.11 -14.11
N SER A 24 1.16 11.87 -13.45
CA SER A 24 1.87 10.59 -13.54
C SER A 24 1.01 9.52 -12.86
N VAL A 25 0.20 8.82 -13.65
CA VAL A 25 -0.68 7.73 -13.18
C VAL A 25 0.03 6.40 -13.34
N PHE A 26 0.27 5.70 -12.24
CA PHE A 26 0.78 4.34 -12.21
C PHE A 26 -0.40 3.39 -12.04
N ARG A 27 -0.82 2.74 -13.13
CA ARG A 27 -2.09 1.98 -13.23
C ARG A 27 -2.23 0.89 -12.17
N GLY A 28 -1.17 0.13 -11.90
CA GLY A 28 -1.13 -0.86 -10.84
C GLY A 28 0.19 -1.63 -10.83
N GLY A 29 0.46 -2.35 -9.75
CA GLY A 29 1.66 -3.16 -9.61
C GLY A 29 1.77 -3.83 -8.25
N ASP A 30 2.73 -4.74 -8.12
CA ASP A 30 2.98 -5.46 -6.87
C ASP A 30 3.80 -4.63 -5.89
N ILE A 31 3.43 -4.73 -4.61
CA ILE A 31 4.20 -4.17 -3.49
C ILE A 31 5.09 -5.26 -2.92
N ASN A 32 4.52 -6.44 -2.67
CA ASN A 32 5.19 -7.69 -2.31
C ASN A 32 4.22 -8.87 -2.55
N GLU A 33 4.59 -10.07 -2.08
CA GLU A 33 3.74 -11.28 -2.15
C GLU A 33 2.34 -11.15 -1.51
N ASN A 34 2.15 -10.21 -0.58
CA ASN A 34 0.92 -10.05 0.20
C ASN A 34 0.09 -8.83 -0.22
N TYR A 35 0.65 -7.90 -0.99
CA TYR A 35 0.00 -6.64 -1.33
C TYR A 35 0.31 -6.19 -2.75
N SER A 36 -0.68 -5.55 -3.36
CA SER A 36 -0.55 -4.82 -4.62
C SER A 36 -1.16 -3.44 -4.50
N TYR A 37 -0.95 -2.58 -5.50
CA TYR A 37 -1.59 -1.28 -5.61
C TYR A 37 -2.33 -1.10 -6.94
N GLU A 38 -3.34 -0.25 -6.93
CA GLU A 38 -4.07 0.26 -8.10
C GLU A 38 -4.16 1.78 -8.03
N ASN A 39 -4.25 2.42 -9.21
CA ASN A 39 -4.56 3.85 -9.36
C ASN A 39 -3.64 4.78 -8.54
N LEU A 40 -2.34 4.47 -8.49
CA LEU A 40 -1.37 5.27 -7.76
C LEU A 40 -1.07 6.55 -8.54
N GLU A 41 -1.36 7.70 -7.97
CA GLU A 41 -1.34 8.98 -8.68
C GLU A 41 -0.86 10.12 -7.77
N LEU A 42 -0.08 11.02 -8.38
CA LEU A 42 0.21 12.33 -7.81
C LEU A 42 -0.87 13.33 -8.24
N GLU A 43 -1.76 13.65 -7.30
CA GLU A 43 -2.86 14.58 -7.50
C GLU A 43 -2.44 16.00 -7.10
N GLU A 44 -2.36 16.89 -8.09
CA GLU A 44 -2.12 18.33 -7.90
C GLU A 44 -3.47 19.08 -7.85
N LYS A 45 -3.74 19.81 -6.76
CA LYS A 45 -4.99 20.59 -6.57
C LYS A 45 -4.72 22.06 -6.24
N GLY A 46 -5.58 22.92 -6.80
CA GLY A 46 -5.63 24.37 -6.55
C GLY A 46 -4.87 25.21 -7.57
N LYS A 47 -5.23 26.50 -7.67
CA LYS A 47 -4.48 27.48 -8.46
C LYS A 47 -3.04 27.53 -7.92
N ASN A 48 -2.05 27.30 -8.79
CA ASN A 48 -0.62 27.21 -8.49
C ASN A 48 -0.15 25.93 -7.76
N LYS A 49 -0.88 24.81 -7.88
CA LYS A 49 -0.43 23.47 -7.43
C LYS A 49 -0.01 23.35 -5.96
N LYS A 50 -0.42 24.31 -5.11
CA LYS A 50 0.01 24.39 -3.69
C LYS A 50 -0.42 23.20 -2.84
N ARG A 51 -1.42 22.42 -3.26
CA ARG A 51 -1.89 21.23 -2.54
C ARG A 51 -1.62 20.00 -3.37
N CYS A 52 -0.66 19.19 -2.95
CA CYS A 52 -0.37 17.93 -3.61
C CYS A 52 -0.62 16.72 -2.72
N TYR A 53 -1.08 15.64 -3.32
CA TYR A 53 -1.41 14.40 -2.65
C TYR A 53 -0.88 13.20 -3.44
N LEU A 54 -0.37 12.19 -2.75
CA LEU A 54 -0.30 10.85 -3.31
C LEU A 54 -1.60 10.12 -2.96
N ARG A 55 -2.30 9.63 -3.96
CA ARG A 55 -3.51 8.80 -3.80
C ARG A 55 -3.33 7.45 -4.46
N GLY A 56 -4.08 6.47 -4.01
CA GLY A 56 -4.13 5.15 -4.61
C GLY A 56 -4.88 4.15 -3.74
N THR A 57 -4.93 2.92 -4.19
CA THR A 57 -5.60 1.82 -3.51
C THR A 57 -4.61 0.71 -3.23
N ILE A 58 -4.58 0.23 -1.99
CA ILE A 58 -3.81 -0.95 -1.57
C ILE A 58 -4.74 -2.16 -1.55
N ILE A 59 -4.30 -3.29 -2.08
CA ILE A 59 -5.07 -4.53 -2.13
C ILE A 59 -4.35 -5.59 -1.30
N ASN A 60 -5.11 -6.32 -0.50
CA ASN A 60 -4.60 -7.44 0.29
C ASN A 60 -4.72 -8.76 -0.47
N ASN A 61 -3.59 -9.30 -0.91
CA ASN A 61 -3.49 -10.56 -1.64
C ASN A 61 -3.19 -11.76 -0.71
N SER A 62 -2.99 -11.53 0.60
CA SER A 62 -2.56 -12.59 1.54
C SER A 62 -3.62 -13.63 1.90
N GLY A 63 -4.88 -13.43 1.49
CA GLY A 63 -6.01 -14.29 1.90
C GLY A 63 -6.41 -14.18 3.38
N GLU A 64 -5.70 -13.40 4.19
CA GLU A 64 -5.96 -13.21 5.61
C GLU A 64 -6.31 -11.77 5.93
N GLN A 65 -7.11 -11.53 6.97
CA GLN A 65 -7.28 -10.18 7.50
C GLN A 65 -5.96 -9.69 8.13
N LYS A 66 -5.50 -8.49 7.73
CA LYS A 66 -4.28 -7.87 8.25
C LYS A 66 -4.63 -6.66 9.11
N LYS A 67 -3.84 -6.42 10.17
CA LYS A 67 -4.02 -5.31 11.11
C LYS A 67 -2.70 -4.55 11.29
N LYS A 68 -2.78 -3.24 11.47
CA LYS A 68 -1.65 -2.33 11.74
C LYS A 68 -0.52 -2.47 10.69
N VAL A 69 -0.90 -2.56 9.42
CA VAL A 69 0.05 -2.62 8.30
C VAL A 69 0.57 -1.22 8.04
N ARG A 70 1.87 -1.07 7.80
CA ARG A 70 2.47 0.18 7.34
C ARG A 70 3.20 -0.06 6.04
N ILE A 71 2.80 0.67 5.00
CA ILE A 71 3.45 0.65 3.70
C ILE A 71 4.24 1.96 3.55
N ILE A 72 5.52 1.83 3.22
CA ILE A 72 6.43 2.96 2.98
C ILE A 72 6.71 3.02 1.49
N PHE A 73 6.37 4.14 0.88
CA PHE A 73 6.60 4.45 -0.51
C PHE A 73 7.92 5.19 -0.63
N HIS A 74 8.84 4.69 -1.44
CA HIS A 74 10.09 5.33 -1.79
C HIS A 74 9.98 5.82 -3.24
N ALA A 75 9.88 7.14 -3.40
CA ALA A 75 9.90 7.80 -4.70
C ALA A 75 11.34 7.85 -5.22
N LEU A 76 11.59 7.29 -6.40
CA LEU A 76 12.92 7.22 -7.01
C LEU A 76 12.94 7.93 -8.37
N ASN A 77 14.07 8.50 -8.74
CA ASN A 77 14.31 9.01 -10.10
C ASN A 77 14.71 7.88 -11.07
N ILE A 78 14.93 8.21 -12.34
CA ILE A 78 15.41 7.28 -13.37
C ILE A 78 16.70 6.53 -13.00
N HIS A 79 17.56 7.12 -12.17
CA HIS A 79 18.83 6.54 -11.73
C HIS A 79 18.69 5.68 -10.46
N GLY A 80 17.49 5.58 -9.89
CA GLY A 80 17.23 4.81 -8.67
C GLY A 80 17.59 5.55 -7.38
N GLU A 81 17.90 6.84 -7.45
CA GLU A 81 18.18 7.67 -6.29
C GLU A 81 16.89 8.04 -5.57
N LEU A 82 16.95 8.12 -4.24
CA LEU A 82 15.80 8.42 -3.42
C LEU A 82 15.46 9.92 -3.46
N LEU A 83 14.29 10.24 -4.00
CA LEU A 83 13.73 11.60 -3.97
C LEU A 83 13.09 11.89 -2.62
N TRP A 84 12.18 11.01 -2.17
CA TRP A 84 11.48 11.17 -0.90
C TRP A 84 10.77 9.88 -0.45
N LYS A 85 10.33 9.86 0.81
CA LYS A 85 9.53 8.77 1.40
C LYS A 85 8.16 9.24 1.87
N LEU A 86 7.17 8.37 1.80
CA LEU A 86 5.83 8.58 2.37
C LEU A 86 5.34 7.32 3.08
N LYS A 87 4.68 7.50 4.23
CA LYS A 87 4.15 6.39 5.04
C LYS A 87 2.63 6.37 4.98
N VAL A 88 2.08 5.21 4.62
CA VAL A 88 0.64 4.90 4.69
C VAL A 88 0.44 3.88 5.81
N ASN A 89 -0.35 4.24 6.82
CA ASN A 89 -0.70 3.33 7.91
C ASN A 89 -2.13 2.84 7.67
N ILE A 90 -2.30 1.52 7.70
CA ILE A 90 -3.56 0.81 7.46
C ILE A 90 -3.90 0.10 8.77
N SER A 91 -4.93 0.59 9.47
CA SER A 91 -5.33 0.03 10.76
C SER A 91 -5.82 -1.42 10.62
N LYS A 92 -6.60 -1.69 9.57
CA LYS A 92 -7.18 -2.98 9.24
C LYS A 92 -7.45 -3.04 7.74
N ILE A 93 -7.21 -4.19 7.13
CA ILE A 93 -7.64 -4.54 5.77
C ILE A 93 -8.13 -5.99 5.78
N ASP A 94 -9.35 -6.21 5.29
CA ASP A 94 -9.99 -7.53 5.31
C ASP A 94 -9.32 -8.52 4.35
N GLN A 95 -9.69 -9.80 4.45
CA GLN A 95 -9.28 -10.82 3.47
C GLN A 95 -9.78 -10.40 2.09
N TYR A 96 -8.86 -10.18 1.14
CA TYR A 96 -9.16 -9.60 -0.18
C TYR A 96 -9.71 -8.17 -0.16
N GLY A 97 -9.51 -7.45 0.94
CA GLY A 97 -9.94 -6.07 1.09
C GLY A 97 -9.12 -5.10 0.26
N LYS A 98 -9.74 -3.97 -0.09
CA LYS A 98 -9.09 -2.79 -0.65
C LYS A 98 -8.99 -1.70 0.42
N PHE A 99 -7.91 -0.91 0.39
CA PHE A 99 -7.72 0.26 1.25
C PHE A 99 -7.31 1.45 0.41
N GLU A 100 -8.24 2.38 0.22
CA GLU A 100 -7.97 3.64 -0.45
C GLU A 100 -7.25 4.60 0.49
N PHE A 101 -6.23 5.28 -0.04
CA PHE A 101 -5.50 6.28 0.72
C PHE A 101 -5.33 7.57 -0.09
N ARG A 102 -5.23 8.67 0.65
CA ARG A 102 -4.88 9.98 0.13
C ARG A 102 -4.00 10.69 1.14
N LYS A 103 -2.73 10.89 0.82
CA LYS A 103 -1.74 11.47 1.71
C LYS A 103 -1.15 12.73 1.12
N LYS A 104 -1.28 13.83 1.86
CA LYS A 104 -0.70 15.11 1.50
C LYS A 104 0.82 15.00 1.46
N ILE A 105 1.42 15.54 0.40
CA ILE A 105 2.86 15.72 0.28
C ILE A 105 3.16 17.20 -0.02
N SER A 106 4.41 17.61 0.18
CA SER A 106 4.83 18.99 -0.07
C SER A 106 4.76 19.32 -1.56
N ALA A 107 4.39 20.56 -1.91
CA ALA A 107 4.31 20.99 -3.32
C ALA A 107 5.63 20.75 -4.08
N LYS A 108 6.78 21.04 -3.45
CA LYS A 108 8.12 20.73 -4.00
C LYS A 108 8.27 19.28 -4.49
N LYS A 109 7.64 18.32 -3.79
CA LYS A 109 7.74 16.90 -4.16
C LYS A 109 6.96 16.55 -5.42
N CYS A 110 5.97 17.36 -5.80
CA CYS A 110 5.16 17.13 -6.98
C CYS A 110 5.65 17.89 -8.20
N ASP A 111 6.21 19.07 -8.02
CA ASP A 111 6.69 19.86 -9.15
C ASP A 111 8.14 19.52 -9.52
N GLU A 112 9.02 19.38 -8.53
CA GLU A 112 10.47 19.22 -8.77
C GLU A 112 10.98 17.79 -8.57
N GLN A 113 10.20 16.94 -7.88
CA GLN A 113 10.64 15.59 -7.48
C GLN A 113 9.61 14.52 -7.86
N LYS A 114 9.06 14.62 -9.09
CA LYS A 114 8.20 13.57 -9.64
C LYS A 114 8.99 12.26 -9.74
N PRO A 115 8.49 11.15 -9.17
CA PRO A 115 9.14 9.86 -9.28
C PRO A 115 8.94 9.27 -10.67
N ASP A 116 9.99 8.65 -11.20
CA ASP A 116 9.94 7.76 -12.35
C ASP A 116 9.58 6.34 -11.93
N ARG A 117 9.98 5.95 -10.70
CA ARG A 117 9.83 4.60 -10.16
C ARG A 117 9.50 4.64 -8.68
N TRP A 118 8.90 3.54 -8.23
CA TRP A 118 8.58 3.32 -6.83
C TRP A 118 9.29 2.08 -6.30
N ARG A 119 9.74 2.17 -5.05
CA ARG A 119 10.11 1.01 -4.23
C ARG A 119 9.25 1.02 -2.97
N PHE A 120 8.90 -0.16 -2.48
CA PHE A 120 8.04 -0.30 -1.32
C PHE A 120 8.73 -1.05 -0.17
N GLU A 121 8.38 -0.69 1.05
CA GLU A 121 8.74 -1.43 2.27
C GLU A 121 7.45 -1.65 3.09
N VAL A 122 7.20 -2.89 3.48
CA VAL A 122 6.01 -3.28 4.25
C VAL A 122 6.43 -3.63 5.67
N LYS A 123 5.74 -3.06 6.66
CA LYS A 123 5.88 -3.42 8.08
C LYS A 123 4.56 -3.92 8.61
N GLU A 124 4.55 -5.20 8.97
CA GLU A 124 3.46 -5.85 9.68
C GLU A 124 3.87 -6.14 11.13
N PRO A 125 2.92 -6.19 12.07
CA PRO A 125 3.19 -6.79 13.37
C PRO A 125 3.57 -8.26 13.16
N LYS A 126 4.69 -8.70 13.74
CA LYS A 126 5.06 -10.12 13.74
C LYS A 126 3.86 -10.91 14.30
N LYS A 127 3.33 -11.87 13.54
CA LYS A 127 2.48 -12.91 14.13
C LYS A 127 3.31 -13.50 15.26
N LYS A 128 2.82 -13.41 16.50
CA LYS A 128 3.34 -14.27 17.56
C LYS A 128 2.93 -15.67 17.15
N VAL A 129 3.80 -16.36 16.42
CA VAL A 129 3.72 -17.81 16.35
C VAL A 129 3.90 -18.24 17.80
N ILE A 130 2.82 -18.69 18.44
CA ILE A 130 2.95 -19.48 19.64
C ILE A 130 3.51 -20.79 19.10
N GLU A 131 4.83 -20.83 18.93
CA GLU A 131 5.55 -22.09 18.83
C GLU A 131 5.28 -22.76 20.18
N SER A 132 4.30 -23.66 20.22
CA SER A 132 4.30 -24.71 21.22
C SER A 132 5.64 -25.40 21.03
N SER A 133 6.62 -25.04 21.86
CA SER A 133 7.95 -25.64 21.85
C SER A 133 7.75 -27.14 21.89
N GLY A 134 7.95 -27.79 20.75
CA GLY A 134 7.97 -29.23 20.60
C GLY A 134 9.12 -29.76 21.42
N LYS A 135 8.89 -29.96 22.72
CA LYS A 135 9.39 -31.18 23.34
C LYS A 135 8.54 -32.27 22.72
N SER A 136 9.18 -33.06 21.87
CA SER A 136 8.67 -34.33 21.37
C SER A 136 8.13 -35.13 22.55
N PHE A 137 6.82 -35.12 22.73
CA PHE A 137 6.14 -36.17 23.45
C PHE A 137 5.86 -37.23 22.41
N LEU A 138 6.47 -38.41 22.57
CA LEU A 138 6.03 -39.63 21.91
C LEU A 138 4.57 -39.82 22.31
N TRP A 139 3.64 -39.47 21.43
CA TRP A 139 2.24 -39.84 21.55
C TRP A 139 2.03 -41.08 20.70
N GLY A 140 1.64 -42.17 21.35
CA GLY A 140 1.00 -43.30 20.68
C GLY A 140 -0.25 -42.84 19.95
N GLU A 141 -0.67 -43.65 18.98
CA GLU A 141 -1.82 -43.45 18.11
C GLU A 141 -3.05 -42.94 18.89
N ILE A 142 -3.50 -41.72 18.57
CA ILE A 142 -4.76 -41.19 19.08
C ILE A 142 -5.84 -41.61 18.08
N ASN A 143 -6.65 -42.58 18.48
CA ASN A 143 -7.88 -42.98 17.79
C ASN A 143 -8.79 -41.76 17.53
N GLU A 144 -9.36 -41.68 16.33
CA GLU A 144 -10.10 -40.54 15.73
C GLU A 144 -11.39 -40.11 16.46
N ASN A 145 -11.66 -40.61 17.68
CA ASN A 145 -12.93 -40.40 18.37
C ASN A 145 -12.93 -39.30 19.44
N TYR A 146 -11.86 -38.51 19.61
CA TYR A 146 -11.84 -37.42 20.60
C TYR A 146 -11.84 -36.04 19.96
N SER A 147 -12.94 -35.32 20.16
CA SER A 147 -13.06 -33.90 19.84
C SER A 147 -12.30 -33.06 20.85
N TYR A 148 -11.48 -32.11 20.38
CA TYR A 148 -10.69 -31.18 21.22
C TYR A 148 -11.50 -30.42 22.29
N LYS A 149 -12.84 -30.37 22.14
CA LYS A 149 -13.76 -29.70 23.06
C LYS A 149 -13.93 -30.42 24.40
N ASP A 150 -13.53 -31.68 24.51
CA ASP A 150 -13.74 -32.48 25.72
C ASP A 150 -12.53 -32.45 26.69
N LEU A 151 -11.43 -31.83 26.28
CA LEU A 151 -10.21 -31.72 27.09
C LEU A 151 -10.38 -30.66 28.19
N LYS A 152 -10.59 -31.11 29.44
CA LYS A 152 -10.61 -30.25 30.62
C LYS A 152 -9.19 -30.04 31.14
N PHE A 153 -8.75 -28.78 31.17
CA PHE A 153 -7.44 -28.41 31.71
C PHE A 153 -7.58 -27.86 33.12
N GLU A 154 -6.84 -28.44 34.06
CA GLU A 154 -6.76 -27.97 35.44
C GLU A 154 -5.57 -27.03 35.61
N ARG A 155 -5.82 -25.78 36.01
CA ARG A 155 -4.77 -24.80 36.34
C ARG A 155 -4.38 -24.93 37.79
N VAL A 156 -3.14 -25.31 38.05
CA VAL A 156 -2.56 -25.31 39.38
C VAL A 156 -1.55 -24.16 39.49
N LYS A 157 -1.81 -23.23 40.41
CA LYS A 157 -0.88 -22.15 40.75
C LYS A 157 0.01 -22.58 41.91
N LYS A 158 1.33 -22.48 41.74
CA LYS A 158 2.31 -22.65 42.83
C LYS A 158 3.26 -21.45 42.82
N GLY A 159 3.02 -20.51 43.74
CA GLY A 159 3.74 -19.22 43.78
C GLY A 159 3.43 -18.33 42.56
N ARG A 160 4.44 -17.64 42.01
CA ARG A 160 4.30 -16.80 40.80
C ARG A 160 4.21 -17.60 39.48
N LYS A 161 4.25 -18.94 39.54
CA LYS A 161 4.19 -19.81 38.35
C LYS A 161 2.85 -20.54 38.29
N THR A 162 2.22 -20.51 37.12
CA THR A 162 1.00 -21.29 36.83
C THR A 162 1.38 -22.46 35.93
N LYS A 163 0.94 -23.68 36.26
CA LYS A 163 1.04 -24.86 35.40
C LYS A 163 -0.37 -25.35 35.06
N CYS A 164 -0.57 -25.75 33.81
CA CYS A 164 -1.82 -26.37 33.36
C CYS A 164 -1.57 -27.86 33.15
N TYR A 165 -2.46 -28.70 33.66
CA TYR A 165 -2.46 -30.15 33.43
C TYR A 165 -3.72 -30.55 32.67
N LEU A 166 -3.59 -31.52 31.77
CA LEU A 166 -4.73 -32.19 31.16
C LEU A 166 -5.32 -33.14 32.21
N LYS A 167 -6.63 -33.11 32.40
CA LYS A 167 -7.34 -34.00 33.32
C LYS A 167 -7.91 -35.21 32.59
#